data_AF-A0A960CXG2-F1
#
_entry.id   AF-A0A960CXG2-F1
#
_cell.length_a   1.000
_cell.length_b   1.000
_cell.length_c   1.000
_cell.angle_alpha   90.00
_cell.angle_beta   90.00
_cell.angle_gamma   90.00
#
_symmetry.space_group_name_H-M   'P 1'
#
loop_
_entity.id
_entity.type
_entity.pdbx_description
1 polymer ?
#
loop_
_entity_poly.entity_id
_entity_poly.type
_entity_poly.pdbx_seq_one_letter_code
_entity_poly.pdbx_strand_id
1 'polypeptide(L)'
;PRDWSAGVNLDPATGLGEAGGYVGHGVTATNLAGRTLTDLVLKRSTELTALPWVGHHSKTWEPEPLRWLGVRGMYSAYKVADRHEAG
;
A
#
# COMPACT_ATOMS: atom_id res chain seq x y z
N PRO A 1 0.60 4.30 -0.68
CA PRO A 1 0.86 2.88 -0.36
C PRO A 1 2.15 2.75 0.47
N ARG A 2 2.05 2.27 1.71
CA ARG A 2 3.18 2.27 2.68
C ARG A 2 4.05 0.99 2.58
N ASP A 3 3.57 0.02 1.83
CA ASP A 3 4.22 -1.25 1.47
C ASP A 3 5.09 -1.18 0.22
N TRP A 4 5.09 -0.04 -0.50
CA TRP A 4 5.83 0.14 -1.77
C TRP A 4 5.61 -1.01 -2.77
N SER A 5 4.49 -1.73 -2.60
CA SER A 5 4.22 -2.96 -3.28
C SER A 5 3.41 -2.63 -4.52
N ALA A 6 3.92 -3.07 -5.66
CA ALA A 6 3.21 -3.06 -6.91
C ALA A 6 1.85 -3.76 -6.74
N GLY A 7 0.77 -3.06 -7.03
CA GLY A 7 -0.59 -3.60 -6.91
C GLY A 7 -1.42 -3.24 -8.13
N VAL A 8 -2.16 -4.22 -8.65
CA VAL A 8 -3.25 -3.98 -9.61
C VAL A 8 -4.53 -4.48 -8.95
N ASN A 9 -5.51 -3.60 -8.79
CA ASN A 9 -6.80 -3.95 -8.23
C ASN A 9 -7.91 -3.47 -9.16
N LEU A 10 -8.98 -4.25 -9.27
CA LEU A 10 -10.17 -3.91 -10.03
C LEU A 10 -11.37 -4.26 -9.17
N ASP A 11 -12.19 -3.27 -8.87
CA ASP A 11 -13.49 -3.51 -8.26
C ASP A 11 -14.50 -3.87 -9.37
N PRO A 12 -14.98 -5.12 -9.46
CA PRO A 12 -15.90 -5.54 -10.51
C PRO A 12 -17.31 -4.98 -10.34
N ALA A 13 -17.68 -4.48 -9.14
CA ALA A 13 -18.99 -3.90 -8.89
C ALA A 13 -19.08 -2.45 -9.37
N THR A 14 -17.98 -1.69 -9.27
CA THR A 14 -17.91 -0.28 -9.69
C THR A 14 -17.19 -0.07 -11.03
N GLY A 15 -16.41 -1.06 -11.48
CA GLY A 15 -15.56 -0.96 -12.67
C GLY A 15 -14.31 -0.10 -12.48
N LEU A 16 -14.02 0.32 -11.25
CA LEU A 16 -12.85 1.14 -10.94
C LEU A 16 -11.62 0.28 -10.73
N GLY A 17 -10.56 0.58 -11.47
CA GLY A 17 -9.27 -0.08 -11.37
C GLY A 17 -8.17 0.86 -10.89
N GLU A 18 -7.30 0.38 -10.00
CA GLU A 18 -6.08 1.05 -9.57
C GLU A 18 -4.85 0.21 -9.93
N ALA A 19 -3.83 0.87 -10.48
CA ALA A 19 -2.54 0.26 -10.77
C ALA A 19 -1.45 1.23 -10.29
N GLY A 20 -0.67 0.83 -9.30
CA GLY A 20 0.28 1.74 -8.65
C GLY A 20 1.30 1.04 -7.75
N GLY A 21 2.20 1.83 -7.16
CA GLY A 21 3.24 1.32 -6.26
C GLY A 21 4.53 0.83 -6.92
N TYR A 22 4.69 0.97 -8.24
CA TYR A 22 5.89 0.54 -8.98
C TYR A 22 7.08 1.49 -8.79
N VAL A 23 7.68 1.51 -7.59
CA VAL A 23 8.81 2.42 -7.31
C VAL A 23 10.13 1.81 -7.81
N GLY A 24 10.79 2.52 -8.73
CA GLY A 24 12.13 2.18 -9.24
C GLY A 24 12.20 1.37 -10.55
N HIS A 25 11.08 0.85 -11.07
CA HIS A 25 11.04 0.01 -12.29
C HIS A 25 9.90 0.46 -13.25
N GLY A 26 9.80 1.76 -13.49
CA GLY A 26 8.57 2.43 -13.95
C GLY A 26 7.98 2.01 -15.30
N VAL A 27 8.77 1.62 -16.30
CA VAL A 27 8.24 1.31 -17.65
C VAL A 27 7.77 -0.14 -17.79
N THR A 28 8.60 -1.10 -17.38
CA THR A 28 8.27 -2.53 -17.49
C THR A 28 7.10 -2.89 -16.58
N ALA A 29 7.10 -2.38 -15.34
CA ALA A 29 6.04 -2.66 -14.39
C ALA A 29 4.70 -2.03 -14.80
N THR A 30 4.71 -0.81 -15.34
CA THR A 30 3.48 -0.15 -15.85
C THR A 30 2.91 -0.87 -17.06
N ASN A 31 3.74 -1.34 -18.01
CA ASN A 31 3.26 -2.13 -19.16
C ASN A 31 2.64 -3.46 -18.71
N LEU A 32 3.29 -4.17 -17.78
CA LEU A 32 2.78 -5.43 -17.26
C LEU A 32 1.46 -5.21 -16.49
N ALA A 33 1.39 -4.15 -15.67
CA ALA A 33 0.18 -3.77 -14.96
C ALA A 33 -0.99 -3.42 -15.89
N GLY A 34 -0.73 -2.68 -16.98
CA GLY A 34 -1.75 -2.34 -17.97
C GLY A 34 -2.33 -3.57 -18.67
N ARG A 35 -1.48 -4.58 -18.97
CA ARG A 35 -1.91 -5.86 -19.53
C ARG A 35 -2.75 -6.65 -18.53
N THR A 36 -2.30 -6.73 -17.27
CA THR A 36 -3.06 -7.35 -16.18
C THR A 36 -4.43 -6.68 -16.00
N LEU A 37 -4.49 -5.35 -15.95
CA LEU A 37 -5.74 -4.62 -15.81
C LEU A 37 -6.70 -4.85 -17.00
N THR A 38 -6.17 -4.91 -18.22
CA THR A 38 -6.95 -5.22 -19.42
C THR A 38 -7.56 -6.63 -19.32
N ASP A 39 -6.79 -7.62 -18.90
CA ASP A 39 -7.29 -8.99 -18.72
C ASP A 39 -8.35 -9.07 -17.61
N LEU A 40 -8.16 -8.35 -16.50
CA LEU A 40 -9.16 -8.24 -15.42
C LEU A 40 -10.46 -7.61 -15.91
N VAL A 41 -10.39 -6.49 -16.64
CA VAL A 41 -11.57 -5.80 -17.21
C VAL A 41 -12.32 -6.70 -18.20
N LEU A 42 -11.57 -7.45 -19.02
CA LEU A 42 -12.14 -8.39 -19.99
C LEU A 42 -12.53 -9.75 -19.39
N LYS A 43 -12.41 -9.91 -18.06
CA LYS A 43 -12.70 -11.16 -17.32
C LYS A 43 -11.96 -12.38 -17.88
N ARG A 44 -10.72 -12.17 -18.34
CA ARG A 44 -9.85 -13.23 -18.86
C ARG A 44 -9.01 -13.79 -17.73
N SER A 45 -9.02 -15.12 -17.58
CA SER A 45 -8.12 -15.81 -16.66
C SER A 45 -6.80 -16.08 -17.36
N THR A 46 -5.78 -15.27 -17.07
CA THR A 46 -4.43 -15.41 -17.63
C THR A 46 -3.39 -15.51 -16.51
N GLU A 47 -2.17 -15.95 -16.85
CA GLU A 47 -1.05 -15.97 -15.90
C GLU A 47 -0.80 -14.59 -15.27
N LEU A 48 -1.09 -13.51 -16.00
CA LEU A 48 -0.96 -12.13 -15.53
C LEU A 48 -1.98 -11.77 -14.45
N THR A 49 -3.18 -12.35 -14.49
CA THR A 49 -4.23 -12.17 -13.48
C THR A 49 -4.03 -13.06 -12.24
N ALA A 50 -3.22 -14.11 -12.35
CA ALA A 50 -2.86 -15.01 -11.26
C ALA A 50 -1.65 -14.54 -10.44
N LEU A 51 -0.98 -13.46 -10.88
CA LEU A 51 0.18 -12.91 -10.18
C LEU A 51 -0.21 -12.37 -8.79
N PRO A 52 0.64 -12.57 -7.77
CA PRO A 52 0.34 -12.24 -6.37
C PRO A 52 0.18 -10.73 -6.08
N TRP A 53 0.48 -9.88 -7.06
CA TRP A 53 0.27 -8.44 -7.02
C TRP A 53 -1.16 -8.01 -7.36
N VAL A 54 -2.01 -8.94 -7.82
CA VAL A 54 -3.42 -8.68 -8.18
C VAL A 54 -4.25 -8.75 -6.90
N GLY A 55 -5.02 -7.71 -6.62
CA GLY A 55 -5.84 -7.62 -5.40
C GLY A 55 -5.01 -7.42 -4.12
N HIS A 56 -3.75 -6.97 -4.25
CA HIS A 56 -2.93 -6.66 -3.08
C HIS A 56 -3.48 -5.42 -2.36
N HIS A 57 -4.17 -5.67 -1.25
CA HIS A 57 -4.59 -4.62 -0.34
C HIS A 57 -3.53 -4.41 0.75
N SER A 58 -2.88 -3.25 0.72
CA SER A 58 -2.04 -2.79 1.82
C SER A 58 -2.88 -2.78 3.10
N LYS A 59 -2.38 -3.41 4.18
CA LYS A 59 -3.09 -3.42 5.46
C LYS A 59 -3.33 -1.98 5.93
N THR A 60 -4.56 -1.68 6.33
CA THR A 60 -4.91 -0.41 6.96
C THR A 60 -4.07 -0.23 8.23
N TRP A 61 -3.57 0.99 8.42
CA TRP A 61 -2.82 1.39 9.61
C TRP A 61 -3.61 1.04 10.89
N GLU A 62 -2.92 0.77 12.01
CA GLU A 62 -3.55 0.53 13.32
C GLU A 62 -4.70 1.52 13.56
N PRO A 63 -5.88 1.04 14.00
CA PRO A 63 -7.05 1.90 14.15
C PRO A 63 -6.74 3.07 15.10
N GLU A 64 -7.13 4.27 14.71
CA GLU A 64 -7.11 5.41 15.62
C GLU A 64 -8.06 5.11 16.78
N PRO A 65 -7.65 5.32 18.06
CA PRO A 65 -6.63 6.27 18.53
C PRO A 65 -5.24 5.67 18.88
N LEU A 66 -4.99 4.38 18.68
CA LEU A 66 -3.75 3.71 19.14
C LEU A 66 -2.49 4.32 18.53
N ARG A 67 -2.55 4.60 17.23
CA ARG A 67 -1.50 5.28 16.49
C ARG A 67 -1.14 6.65 17.09
N TRP A 68 -2.15 7.45 17.45
CA TRP A 68 -1.96 8.78 18.05
C TRP A 68 -1.33 8.66 19.45
N LEU A 69 -1.79 7.69 20.24
CA LEU A 69 -1.23 7.40 21.56
C LEU A 69 0.24 6.98 21.48
N GLY A 70 0.62 6.14 20.51
CA GLY A 70 2.01 5.73 20.31
C GLY A 70 2.94 6.90 20.01
N VAL A 71 2.56 7.77 19.07
CA VAL A 71 3.35 8.96 18.72
C VAL A 71 3.45 9.93 19.90
N ARG A 72 2.33 10.23 20.56
CA ARG A 72 2.29 11.15 21.70
C ARG A 72 3.06 10.61 22.90
N GLY A 73 3.01 9.30 23.13
CA GLY A 73 3.79 8.61 24.16
C GLY A 73 5.28 8.73 23.92
N MET A 74 5.74 8.48 22.68
CA MET A 74 7.15 8.59 22.31
C MET A 74 7.69 10.02 22.51
N TYR A 75 6.94 11.04 22.06
CA TYR A 75 7.30 12.44 22.31
C TYR A 75 7.34 12.80 23.79
N SER A 76 6.45 12.23 24.60
CA SER A 76 6.41 12.48 26.04
C SER A 76 7.60 11.82 26.75
N ALA A 77 7.97 10.60 26.35
CA ALA A 77 9.16 9.91 26.86
C ALA A 77 10.45 10.68 26.53
N TYR A 78 10.58 11.18 25.30
CA TYR A 78 11.71 12.04 24.93
C TYR A 78 11.78 13.32 25.77
N LYS A 79 10.65 13.99 26.02
CA LYS A 79 10.64 15.18 26.90
C LYS A 79 11.00 14.89 28.35
N VAL A 80 10.66 13.70 28.85
CA VAL A 80 11.02 13.27 30.20
C VAL A 80 12.51 12.97 30.26
N ALA A 81 13.06 12.26 29.27
CA ALA A 81 14.49 11.98 29.18
C ALA A 81 15.33 13.27 29.08
N ASP A 82 14.92 14.22 28.25
CA ASP A 82 15.58 15.51 28.08
C ASP A 82 15.59 16.34 29.38
N ARG A 83 14.55 16.20 30.21
CA ARG A 83 14.48 16.82 31.55
C ARG A 83 15.35 16.12 32.59
N HIS A 84 15.68 14.84 32.41
CA HIS A 84 16.56 14.08 33.29
C HIS A 84 18.05 14.26 32.96
N GLU A 85 18.41 14.65 31.72
CA GLU A 85 19.79 14.94 31.31
C GLU A 85 20.21 16.40 31.60
N ALA A 86 19.26 17.31 31.82
CA ALA A 86 19.50 18.73 32.07
C ALA A 86 19.62 19.13 33.56
N GLY A 87 19.72 18.16 34.48
CA GLY A 87 19.90 18.37 35.92
C GLY A 87 21.08 17.59 36.47
#